data_AF-A0A9Q8YZ35-F1
#
_entry.id   AF-A0A9Q8YZ35-F1
#
_cell.length_a   1.000
_cell.length_b   1.000
_cell.length_c   1.000
_cell.angle_alpha   90.00
_cell.angle_beta   90.00
_cell.angle_gamma   90.00
#
_symmetry.space_group_name_H-M   'P 1'
#
loop_
_entity.id
_entity.type
_entity.pdbx_description
1 polymer ?
#
loop_
_entity_poly.entity_id
_entity_poly.type
_entity_poly.pdbx_seq_one_letter_code
_entity_poly.pdbx_strand_id
1 'polypeptide(L)'
;MAKVLQKAKLSWQQDKKLLESSTWEERTALLDPSGIPENYEPRLITIDDFTAKGQSAEEAWQELLKDSVKKDTVTFINENFFSLDESTLKSWAPIDFAWIDAGTPADDVRFVITLWEQITPGGYLCLHEPTMTTTIALNGEQRVRRVRTPIWEEILYRLDGSYEALTLPENHKYRQSGLGIIRKRTPAEQIVRTQSLQAELIEINELPIRNDLLPMKKETLHKRNTRNSLISAMTSPTLRAVYATIILGAKNLSEVLKHVDSDAKNIHKSINRLLNLGLIHNTTEGLQARNTLWQALEEKNERERENLSNRQLETEDMLTKIAEAFQMKKIYSETEVSKICNLFTVDFARLRRTLVENGFLKRYASKYQRIR
;
A
#
# COMPACT_ATOMS: atom_id res chain seq x y z
N MET A 1 25.24 -14.09 -2.72
CA MET A 1 23.99 -14.86 -2.90
C MET A 1 24.14 -16.34 -2.50
N ALA A 2 25.05 -17.12 -3.10
CA ALA A 2 25.17 -18.57 -2.89
C ALA A 2 25.29 -19.03 -1.41
N LYS A 3 26.20 -18.43 -0.62
CA LYS A 3 26.35 -18.73 0.82
C LYS A 3 25.08 -18.44 1.62
N VAL A 4 24.30 -17.43 1.22
CA VAL A 4 23.02 -17.08 1.87
C VAL A 4 21.97 -18.16 1.58
N LEU A 5 21.89 -18.65 0.34
CA LEU A 5 20.98 -19.74 -0.01
C LEU A 5 21.30 -21.02 0.75
N GLN A 6 22.58 -21.36 0.91
CA GLN A 6 23.00 -22.51 1.72
C GLN A 6 22.59 -22.35 3.19
N LYS A 7 22.80 -21.17 3.77
CA LYS A 7 22.37 -20.86 5.14
C LYS A 7 20.85 -20.94 5.27
N ALA A 8 20.10 -20.37 4.32
CA ALA A 8 18.64 -20.44 4.30
C ALA A 8 18.13 -21.88 4.22
N LYS A 9 18.75 -22.72 3.37
CA LYS A 9 18.43 -24.15 3.29
C LYS A 9 18.69 -24.88 4.61
N LEU A 10 19.80 -24.59 5.27
CA LEU A 10 20.12 -25.17 6.58
C LEU A 10 19.12 -24.71 7.66
N SER A 11 18.77 -23.42 7.68
CA SER A 11 17.76 -22.88 8.60
C SER A 11 16.41 -23.54 8.37
N TRP A 12 15.95 -23.65 7.12
CA TRP A 12 14.71 -24.34 6.80
C TRP A 12 14.71 -25.81 7.23
N GLN A 13 15.83 -26.55 7.06
CA GLN A 13 15.94 -27.93 7.55
C GLN A 13 15.86 -28.02 9.07
N GLN A 14 16.41 -27.04 9.79
CA GLN A 14 16.29 -26.95 11.25
C GLN A 14 14.84 -26.67 11.67
N ASP A 15 14.18 -25.72 11.00
CA ASP A 15 12.79 -25.37 11.26
C ASP A 15 11.86 -26.55 10.97
N LYS A 16 12.06 -27.26 9.84
CA LYS A 16 11.32 -28.49 9.52
C LYS A 16 11.49 -29.56 10.59
N LYS A 17 12.70 -29.76 11.10
CA LYS A 17 12.95 -30.72 12.19
C LYS A 17 12.24 -30.30 13.49
N LEU A 18 12.20 -29.00 13.78
CA LEU A 18 11.46 -28.47 14.94
C LEU A 18 9.95 -28.69 14.77
N LEU A 19 9.41 -28.45 13.57
CA LEU A 19 8.01 -28.71 13.24
C LEU A 19 7.63 -30.17 13.43
N GLU A 20 8.44 -31.10 12.89
CA GLU A 20 8.20 -32.54 12.98
C GLU A 20 8.32 -33.09 14.42
N SER A 21 8.99 -32.38 15.33
CA SER A 21 9.19 -32.80 16.72
C SER A 21 8.42 -32.01 17.77
N SER A 22 7.75 -30.92 17.38
CA SER A 22 7.03 -30.03 18.29
C SER A 22 5.59 -30.49 18.53
N THR A 23 5.19 -30.58 19.81
CA THR A 23 3.79 -30.77 20.22
C THR A 23 3.08 -29.45 20.52
N TRP A 24 3.72 -28.30 20.24
CA TRP A 24 3.29 -26.97 20.66
C TRP A 24 2.68 -26.20 19.49
N GLU A 25 1.36 -26.32 19.31
CA GLU A 25 0.59 -25.84 18.15
C GLU A 25 0.87 -24.37 17.80
N GLU A 26 0.93 -23.46 18.79
CA GLU A 26 1.15 -22.02 18.55
C GLU A 26 2.53 -21.70 17.97
N ARG A 27 3.57 -22.41 18.42
CA ARG A 27 4.94 -22.23 17.90
C ARG A 27 5.12 -22.94 16.57
N THR A 28 4.42 -24.04 16.37
CA THR A 28 4.32 -24.72 15.09
C THR A 28 3.67 -23.78 14.06
N ALA A 29 2.59 -23.05 14.37
CA ALA A 29 1.97 -22.08 13.46
C ALA A 29 2.85 -20.88 13.05
N LEU A 30 3.87 -20.53 13.85
CA LEU A 30 4.86 -19.50 13.49
C LEU A 30 5.96 -20.03 12.56
N LEU A 31 6.20 -21.35 12.58
CA LEU A 31 7.22 -22.04 11.80
C LEU A 31 6.64 -22.78 10.60
N ASP A 32 5.34 -23.10 10.64
CA ASP A 32 4.54 -23.78 9.62
C ASP A 32 3.78 -22.72 8.83
N PRO A 33 4.34 -22.23 7.71
CA PRO A 33 3.51 -21.60 6.72
C PRO A 33 2.71 -22.75 6.12
N SER A 34 1.50 -22.99 6.63
CA SER A 34 0.54 -23.99 6.14
C SER A 34 0.20 -23.87 4.63
N GLY A 35 0.84 -22.94 3.91
CA GLY A 35 0.86 -22.78 2.46
C GLY A 35 2.20 -23.03 1.74
N ILE A 36 3.25 -23.59 2.36
CA ILE A 36 4.46 -24.05 1.62
C ILE A 36 4.54 -25.58 1.69
N PRO A 37 3.84 -26.29 0.78
CA PRO A 37 3.79 -27.76 0.78
C PRO A 37 5.08 -28.46 0.32
N GLU A 38 6.12 -27.72 -0.08
CA GLU A 38 7.30 -28.30 -0.73
C GLU A 38 8.61 -28.09 0.05
N ASN A 39 9.58 -28.97 -0.19
CA ASN A 39 10.92 -28.82 0.36
C ASN A 39 11.58 -27.54 -0.19
N TYR A 40 12.16 -26.72 0.69
CA TYR A 40 12.90 -25.52 0.26
C TYR A 40 14.22 -25.91 -0.42
N GLU A 41 14.21 -25.92 -1.76
CA GLU A 41 15.31 -26.33 -2.63
C GLU A 41 15.77 -25.16 -3.53
N PRO A 42 16.37 -24.11 -2.96
CA PRO A 42 16.74 -22.93 -3.72
C PRO A 42 17.85 -23.24 -4.72
N ARG A 43 17.70 -22.71 -5.94
CA ARG A 43 18.68 -22.80 -7.02
C ARG A 43 19.06 -21.39 -7.47
N LEU A 44 20.35 -21.16 -7.69
CA LEU A 44 20.86 -19.94 -8.30
C LEU A 44 21.37 -20.27 -9.69
N ILE A 45 20.91 -19.53 -10.70
CA ILE A 45 21.45 -19.62 -12.05
C ILE A 45 22.17 -18.30 -12.32
N THR A 46 23.43 -18.37 -12.75
CA THR A 46 24.24 -17.21 -13.12
C THR A 46 24.64 -17.34 -14.58
N ILE A 47 24.47 -16.27 -15.35
CA ILE A 47 24.65 -16.27 -16.81
C ILE A 47 25.46 -15.04 -17.18
N ASP A 48 26.55 -15.23 -17.90
CA ASP A 48 27.39 -14.16 -18.44
C ASP A 48 28.26 -14.74 -19.57
N ASP A 49 28.55 -13.98 -20.63
CA ASP A 49 29.44 -14.43 -21.73
C ASP A 49 30.86 -13.88 -21.63
N PHE A 50 31.13 -13.14 -20.55
CA PHE A 50 32.38 -12.46 -20.25
C PHE A 50 32.87 -11.45 -21.30
N THR A 51 32.03 -11.08 -22.27
CA THR A 51 32.46 -10.24 -23.40
C THR A 51 32.56 -8.74 -23.09
N ALA A 52 31.89 -8.28 -22.03
CA ALA A 52 31.89 -6.86 -21.65
C ALA A 52 33.26 -6.41 -21.12
N LYS A 53 33.76 -5.25 -21.59
CA LYS A 53 35.05 -4.71 -21.15
C LYS A 53 34.96 -4.13 -19.73
N GLY A 54 35.93 -4.48 -18.90
CA GLY A 54 36.08 -3.90 -17.55
C GLY A 54 35.06 -4.42 -16.53
N GLN A 55 34.42 -5.55 -16.81
CA GLN A 55 33.55 -6.22 -15.86
C GLN A 55 34.33 -7.10 -14.89
N SER A 56 33.75 -7.37 -13.72
CA SER A 56 34.30 -8.25 -12.70
C SER A 56 33.52 -9.57 -12.57
N ALA A 57 32.64 -9.90 -13.52
CA ALA A 57 31.77 -11.08 -13.45
C ALA A 57 32.58 -12.38 -13.44
N GLU A 58 33.59 -12.50 -14.31
CA GLU A 58 34.46 -13.67 -14.39
C GLU A 58 35.23 -13.88 -13.08
N GLU A 59 35.80 -12.82 -12.51
CA GLU A 59 36.50 -12.86 -11.23
C GLU A 59 35.56 -13.30 -10.09
N ALA A 60 34.34 -12.78 -10.06
CA ALA A 60 33.33 -13.18 -9.08
C ALA A 60 32.95 -14.67 -9.22
N TRP A 61 32.86 -15.20 -10.44
CA TRP A 61 32.63 -16.62 -10.67
C TRP A 61 33.80 -17.47 -10.20
N GLN A 62 35.04 -17.07 -10.49
CA GLN A 62 36.23 -17.79 -10.03
C GLN A 62 36.30 -17.86 -8.50
N GLU A 63 35.98 -16.77 -7.80
CA GLU A 63 35.91 -16.76 -6.33
C GLU A 63 34.78 -17.67 -5.80
N LEU A 64 33.61 -17.68 -6.45
CA LEU A 64 32.51 -18.58 -6.11
C LEU A 64 32.85 -20.06 -6.31
N LEU A 65 33.65 -20.38 -7.33
CA LEU A 65 34.11 -21.75 -7.62
C LEU A 65 35.20 -22.22 -6.64
N LYS A 66 36.00 -21.29 -6.10
CA LYS A 66 36.98 -21.59 -5.03
C LYS A 66 36.29 -21.85 -3.69
N ASP A 67 35.21 -21.14 -3.41
CA ASP A 67 34.36 -21.42 -2.25
C ASP A 67 33.71 -22.80 -2.40
N SER A 68 33.61 -23.59 -1.32
CA SER A 68 33.00 -24.93 -1.30
C SER A 68 31.47 -24.91 -1.46
N VAL A 69 30.95 -24.18 -2.44
CA VAL A 69 29.52 -24.13 -2.73
C VAL A 69 29.10 -25.49 -3.30
N LYS A 70 28.04 -26.10 -2.75
CA LYS A 70 27.47 -27.35 -3.25
C LYS A 70 27.12 -27.18 -4.74
N LYS A 71 27.62 -28.10 -5.57
CA LYS A 71 27.43 -28.10 -7.04
C LYS A 71 25.97 -27.95 -7.46
N ASP A 72 25.03 -28.49 -6.68
CA ASP A 72 23.61 -28.50 -7.05
C ASP A 72 22.88 -27.19 -6.68
N THR A 73 23.55 -26.25 -6.00
CA THR A 73 22.94 -24.98 -5.57
C THR A 73 23.16 -23.84 -6.57
N VAL A 74 24.22 -23.90 -7.39
CA VAL A 74 24.55 -22.84 -8.35
C VAL A 74 24.86 -23.45 -9.72
N THR A 75 24.12 -23.01 -10.73
CA THR A 75 24.39 -23.32 -12.14
C THR A 75 25.08 -22.12 -12.79
N PHE A 76 26.23 -22.36 -13.42
CA PHE A 76 27.00 -21.36 -14.17
C PHE A 76 26.83 -21.59 -15.67
N ILE A 77 26.41 -20.56 -16.42
CA ILE A 77 26.16 -20.64 -17.87
C ILE A 77 26.99 -19.58 -18.59
N ASN A 78 28.13 -19.99 -19.15
CA ASN A 78 29.03 -19.09 -19.89
C ASN A 78 28.58 -18.94 -21.35
N GLU A 79 27.44 -18.26 -21.55
CA GLU A 79 26.85 -18.03 -22.87
C GLU A 79 26.12 -16.69 -22.89
N ASN A 80 25.92 -16.13 -24.08
CA ASN A 80 25.06 -14.97 -24.23
C ASN A 80 23.62 -15.37 -23.90
N PHE A 81 22.98 -14.66 -22.98
CA PHE A 81 21.61 -14.97 -22.56
C PHE A 81 20.64 -15.10 -23.73
N PHE A 82 20.79 -14.26 -24.76
CA PHE A 82 19.91 -14.26 -25.92
C PHE A 82 20.21 -15.37 -26.94
N SER A 83 21.27 -16.14 -26.74
CA SER A 83 21.58 -17.35 -27.51
C SER A 83 20.95 -18.61 -26.91
N LEU A 84 20.44 -18.53 -25.68
CA LEU A 84 19.76 -19.63 -25.02
C LEU A 84 18.41 -19.92 -25.68
N ASP A 85 18.10 -21.20 -25.84
CA ASP A 85 16.83 -21.61 -26.42
C ASP A 85 15.67 -21.49 -25.42
N GLU A 86 14.46 -21.37 -25.95
CA GLU A 86 13.24 -21.21 -25.15
C GLU A 86 12.97 -22.40 -24.21
N SER A 87 13.38 -23.61 -24.58
CA SER A 87 13.16 -24.80 -23.74
C SER A 87 14.07 -24.78 -22.52
N THR A 88 15.31 -24.32 -22.67
CA THR A 88 16.25 -24.08 -21.56
C THR A 88 15.67 -23.04 -20.60
N LEU A 89 15.20 -21.89 -21.11
CA LEU A 89 14.61 -20.83 -20.28
C LEU A 89 13.36 -21.31 -19.51
N LYS A 90 12.47 -22.05 -20.17
CA LYS A 90 11.26 -22.63 -19.54
C LYS A 90 11.61 -23.68 -18.47
N SER A 91 12.72 -24.40 -18.61
CA SER A 91 13.15 -25.40 -17.62
C SER A 91 13.52 -24.80 -16.25
N TRP A 92 13.68 -23.47 -16.17
CA TRP A 92 14.02 -22.77 -14.94
C TRP A 92 12.80 -22.27 -14.17
N ALA A 93 11.61 -22.31 -14.77
CA ALA A 93 10.39 -21.87 -14.11
C ALA A 93 9.96 -22.85 -13.01
N PRO A 94 9.35 -22.35 -11.91
CA PRO A 94 9.07 -20.94 -11.63
C PRO A 94 10.31 -20.16 -11.16
N ILE A 95 10.44 -18.89 -11.58
CA ILE A 95 11.49 -17.99 -11.11
C ILE A 95 10.92 -17.08 -10.01
N ASP A 96 11.46 -17.19 -8.79
CA ASP A 96 11.07 -16.33 -7.67
C ASP A 96 11.74 -14.95 -7.71
N PHE A 97 12.94 -14.89 -8.27
CA PHE A 97 13.80 -13.71 -8.25
C PHE A 97 14.72 -13.68 -9.46
N ALA A 98 14.68 -12.59 -10.23
CA ALA A 98 15.64 -12.30 -11.29
C ALA A 98 16.36 -10.97 -11.01
N TRP A 99 17.68 -10.96 -11.15
CA TRP A 99 18.51 -9.75 -11.06
C TRP A 99 19.19 -9.52 -12.40
N ILE A 100 18.90 -8.39 -13.04
CA ILE A 100 19.46 -8.01 -14.33
C ILE A 100 20.47 -6.89 -14.08
N ASP A 101 21.74 -7.21 -14.33
CA ASP A 101 22.87 -6.30 -14.30
C ASP A 101 23.79 -6.61 -15.49
N ALA A 102 23.22 -6.50 -16.69
CA ALA A 102 23.90 -6.87 -17.92
C ALA A 102 23.37 -6.07 -19.11
N GLY A 103 24.25 -5.84 -20.10
CA GLY A 103 23.87 -5.28 -21.39
C GLY A 103 23.53 -3.79 -21.38
N THR A 104 22.72 -3.40 -22.36
CA THR A 104 22.27 -2.02 -22.59
C THR A 104 20.80 -1.86 -22.18
N PRO A 105 20.25 -0.62 -22.13
CA PRO A 105 18.81 -0.43 -21.92
C PRO A 105 17.91 -1.16 -22.93
N ALA A 106 18.41 -1.46 -24.15
CA ALA A 106 17.67 -2.27 -25.11
C ALA A 106 17.68 -3.76 -24.72
N ASP A 107 18.78 -4.23 -24.13
CA ASP A 107 18.88 -5.59 -23.60
C ASP A 107 18.00 -5.74 -22.35
N ASP A 108 17.90 -4.73 -21.48
CA ASP A 108 16.96 -4.72 -20.36
C ASP A 108 15.52 -5.00 -20.82
N VAL A 109 15.09 -4.39 -21.92
CA VAL A 109 13.75 -4.64 -22.50
C VAL A 109 13.62 -6.12 -22.89
N ARG A 110 14.65 -6.67 -23.54
CA ARG A 110 14.66 -8.08 -23.97
C ARG A 110 14.66 -9.02 -22.77
N PHE A 111 15.48 -8.76 -21.74
CA PHE A 111 15.49 -9.52 -20.50
C PHE A 111 14.11 -9.51 -19.82
N VAL A 112 13.48 -8.33 -19.70
CA VAL A 112 12.14 -8.21 -19.10
C VAL A 112 11.12 -9.02 -19.89
N ILE A 113 11.08 -8.89 -21.22
CA ILE A 113 10.14 -9.64 -22.07
C ILE A 113 10.36 -11.16 -21.91
N THR A 114 11.60 -11.62 -21.93
CA THR A 114 11.93 -13.05 -21.84
C THR A 114 11.64 -13.63 -20.46
N LEU A 115 11.96 -12.90 -19.38
CA LEU A 115 11.88 -13.43 -18.02
C LEU A 115 10.50 -13.24 -17.37
N TRP A 116 9.75 -12.19 -17.70
CA TRP A 116 8.52 -11.83 -16.97
C TRP A 116 7.44 -12.92 -16.96
N GLU A 117 7.35 -13.71 -18.03
CA GLU A 117 6.44 -14.84 -18.11
C GLU A 117 6.82 -15.97 -17.14
N GLN A 118 8.13 -16.17 -16.91
CA GLN A 118 8.67 -17.19 -16.03
C GLN A 118 8.70 -16.77 -14.55
N ILE A 119 8.60 -15.46 -14.27
CA ILE A 119 8.48 -14.94 -12.90
C ILE A 119 7.14 -15.38 -12.29
N THR A 120 7.21 -16.02 -11.13
CA THR A 120 6.03 -16.49 -10.39
C THR A 120 5.21 -15.31 -9.82
N PRO A 121 3.88 -15.42 -9.65
CA PRO A 121 3.13 -14.44 -8.85
C PRO A 121 3.70 -14.33 -7.43
N GLY A 122 3.94 -13.10 -6.98
CA GLY A 122 4.65 -12.79 -5.74
C GLY A 122 6.17 -12.62 -5.91
N GLY A 123 6.73 -13.10 -7.03
CA GLY A 123 8.15 -13.02 -7.37
C GLY A 123 8.60 -11.63 -7.86
N TYR A 124 9.92 -11.48 -8.00
CA TYR A 124 10.57 -10.20 -8.24
C TYR A 124 11.48 -10.22 -9.46
N LEU A 125 11.48 -9.12 -10.20
CA LEU A 125 12.46 -8.79 -11.24
C LEU A 125 13.13 -7.47 -10.87
N CYS A 126 14.45 -7.48 -10.77
CA CYS A 126 15.26 -6.34 -10.40
C CYS A 126 16.07 -5.86 -11.61
N LEU A 127 15.99 -4.57 -11.90
CA LEU A 127 16.82 -3.88 -12.88
C LEU A 127 17.87 -3.05 -12.14
N HIS A 128 19.14 -3.30 -12.42
CA HIS A 128 20.24 -2.59 -11.76
C HIS A 128 20.39 -1.13 -12.21
N GLU A 129 19.87 -0.75 -13.39
CA GLU A 129 19.92 0.62 -13.92
C GLU A 129 18.52 1.22 -14.22
N PRO A 130 17.62 1.40 -13.23
CA PRO A 130 16.32 2.06 -13.43
C PRO A 130 16.45 3.59 -13.57
N THR A 131 17.59 4.15 -13.14
CA THR A 131 17.85 5.58 -13.12
C THR A 131 19.31 5.85 -13.44
N MET A 132 19.55 6.87 -14.24
CA MET A 132 20.88 7.30 -14.63
C MET A 132 21.09 8.76 -14.24
N THR A 133 22.33 9.13 -13.95
CA THR A 133 22.71 10.53 -13.85
C THR A 133 23.16 11.01 -15.21
N THR A 134 22.45 11.98 -15.77
CA THR A 134 22.79 12.58 -17.07
C THR A 134 22.60 14.09 -17.03
N THR A 135 23.14 14.77 -18.04
CA THR A 135 22.94 16.21 -18.20
C THR A 135 21.61 16.44 -18.89
N ILE A 136 20.74 17.22 -18.26
CA ILE A 136 19.46 17.63 -18.83
C ILE A 136 19.40 19.15 -18.97
N ALA A 137 18.78 19.61 -20.05
CA ALA A 137 18.46 21.01 -20.26
C ALA A 137 17.18 21.34 -19.47
N LEU A 138 17.29 22.24 -18.50
CA LEU A 138 16.17 22.72 -17.69
C LEU A 138 16.14 24.24 -17.77
N ASN A 139 15.10 24.80 -18.39
CA ASN A 139 14.97 26.24 -18.67
C ASN A 139 16.16 26.83 -19.45
N GLY A 140 16.73 26.08 -20.39
CA GLY A 140 17.87 26.51 -21.20
C GLY A 140 19.24 26.33 -20.54
N GLU A 141 19.31 25.96 -19.26
CA GLU A 141 20.55 25.64 -18.56
C GLU A 141 20.82 24.14 -18.52
N GLN A 142 22.08 23.75 -18.73
CA GLN A 142 22.52 22.36 -18.60
C GLN A 142 22.78 22.02 -17.13
N ARG A 143 22.08 21.02 -16.60
CA ARG A 143 22.23 20.58 -15.21
C ARG A 143 22.31 19.06 -15.14
N VAL A 144 23.26 18.56 -14.35
CA VAL A 144 23.37 17.12 -14.06
C VAL A 144 22.25 16.72 -13.11
N ARG A 145 21.44 15.75 -13.51
CA ARG A 145 20.29 15.24 -12.73
C ARG A 145 20.18 13.73 -12.86
N ARG A 146 19.67 13.12 -11.80
CA ARG A 146 19.16 11.76 -11.86
C ARG A 146 17.83 11.77 -12.60
N VAL A 147 17.74 10.97 -13.64
CA VAL A 147 16.52 10.74 -14.41
C VAL A 147 16.26 9.25 -14.49
N ARG A 148 15.00 8.88 -14.69
CA ARG A 148 14.63 7.49 -14.96
C ARG A 148 15.10 7.10 -16.35
N THR A 149 15.47 5.83 -16.52
CA THR A 149 15.76 5.30 -17.84
C THR A 149 14.46 5.15 -18.64
N PRO A 150 14.50 5.17 -19.99
CA PRO A 150 13.29 5.06 -20.81
C PRO A 150 12.45 3.81 -20.48
N ILE A 151 13.11 2.67 -20.27
CA ILE A 151 12.43 1.42 -19.88
C ILE A 151 11.73 1.57 -18.51
N TRP A 152 12.39 2.21 -17.54
CA TRP A 152 11.83 2.35 -16.21
C TRP A 152 10.63 3.31 -16.17
N GLU A 153 10.70 4.39 -16.97
CA GLU A 153 9.55 5.28 -17.15
C GLU A 153 8.37 4.53 -17.78
N GLU A 154 8.62 3.69 -18.78
CA GLU A 154 7.56 2.90 -19.43
C GLU A 154 6.93 1.87 -18.49
N ILE A 155 7.74 1.18 -17.67
CA ILE A 155 7.24 0.25 -16.64
C ILE A 155 6.33 0.98 -15.65
N LEU A 156 6.72 2.17 -15.18
CA LEU A 156 5.90 2.94 -14.25
C LEU A 156 4.63 3.47 -14.91
N TYR A 157 4.68 3.84 -16.19
CA TYR A 157 3.53 4.31 -16.96
C TYR A 157 2.49 3.21 -17.19
N ARG A 158 2.92 1.95 -17.34
CA ARG A 158 2.05 0.78 -17.61
C ARG A 158 1.52 0.07 -16.36
N LEU A 159 1.56 0.69 -15.19
CA LEU A 159 1.01 0.10 -13.97
C LEU A 159 -0.51 -0.13 -14.13
N ASP A 160 -0.92 -1.39 -14.16
CA ASP A 160 -2.32 -1.82 -14.35
C ASP A 160 -2.90 -2.56 -13.13
N GLY A 161 -2.09 -2.75 -12.08
CA GLY A 161 -2.44 -3.49 -10.87
C GLY A 161 -2.02 -4.96 -10.88
N SER A 162 -1.54 -5.50 -12.00
CA SER A 162 -0.98 -6.86 -12.09
C SER A 162 0.43 -6.99 -11.50
N TYR A 163 1.12 -5.86 -11.31
CA TYR A 163 2.41 -5.76 -10.64
C TYR A 163 2.55 -4.44 -9.88
N GLU A 164 3.58 -4.34 -9.07
CA GLU A 164 4.03 -3.12 -8.43
C GLU A 164 5.50 -2.86 -8.73
N ALA A 165 5.89 -1.58 -8.79
CA ALA A 165 7.26 -1.17 -9.05
C ALA A 165 7.75 -0.18 -7.99
N LEU A 166 8.99 -0.35 -7.56
CA LEU A 166 9.68 0.46 -6.56
C LEU A 166 11.05 0.88 -7.08
N THR A 167 11.42 2.14 -6.86
CA THR A 167 12.77 2.64 -7.15
C THR A 167 13.49 2.94 -5.84
N LEU A 168 14.63 2.28 -5.63
CA LEU A 168 15.53 2.56 -4.53
C LEU A 168 16.69 3.44 -5.02
N PRO A 169 16.79 4.71 -4.63
CA PRO A 169 17.86 5.58 -5.08
C PRO A 169 19.21 5.23 -4.44
N GLU A 170 20.26 5.16 -5.25
CA GLU A 170 21.64 4.96 -4.81
C GLU A 170 22.42 6.27 -4.93
N ASN A 171 22.29 7.11 -3.90
CA ASN A 171 22.84 8.47 -3.90
C ASN A 171 24.36 8.57 -4.00
N HIS A 172 25.07 7.48 -3.72
CA HIS A 172 26.52 7.41 -3.75
C HIS A 172 27.08 7.00 -5.12
N LYS A 173 26.23 6.56 -6.05
CA LYS A 173 26.64 6.15 -7.40
C LYS A 173 26.33 7.24 -8.42
N TYR A 174 27.30 7.52 -9.29
CA TYR A 174 27.17 8.53 -10.33
C TYR A 174 26.38 7.99 -11.53
N ARG A 175 26.83 6.91 -12.16
CA ARG A 175 26.19 6.40 -13.40
C ARG A 175 24.93 5.58 -13.10
N GLN A 176 25.07 4.55 -12.26
CA GLN A 176 24.02 3.60 -11.89
C GLN A 176 23.38 4.05 -10.59
N SER A 177 22.39 4.93 -10.65
CA SER A 177 22.04 5.75 -9.47
C SER A 177 20.79 5.28 -8.72
N GLY A 178 20.40 4.03 -8.91
CA GLY A 178 19.31 3.38 -8.18
C GLY A 178 19.13 1.91 -8.54
N LEU A 179 18.22 1.23 -7.86
CA LEU A 179 17.79 -0.15 -8.11
C LEU A 179 16.27 -0.18 -8.35
N GLY A 180 15.85 -0.78 -9.45
CA GLY A 180 14.45 -0.89 -9.84
C GLY A 180 13.95 -2.26 -9.44
N ILE A 181 12.87 -2.34 -8.68
CA ILE A 181 12.28 -3.60 -8.23
C ILE A 181 10.87 -3.67 -8.78
N ILE A 182 10.57 -4.71 -9.54
CA ILE A 182 9.24 -5.05 -10.04
C ILE A 182 8.79 -6.30 -9.31
N ARG A 183 7.61 -6.27 -8.67
CA ARG A 183 7.02 -7.44 -8.03
C ARG A 183 5.71 -7.80 -8.72
N LYS A 184 5.61 -9.04 -9.20
CA LYS A 184 4.39 -9.58 -9.79
C LYS A 184 3.39 -9.82 -8.68
N ARG A 185 2.16 -9.33 -8.81
CA ARG A 185 1.14 -9.52 -7.78
C ARG A 185 0.47 -10.88 -7.91
N THR A 186 0.18 -11.50 -6.78
CA THR A 186 -0.67 -12.69 -6.73
C THR A 186 -2.10 -12.34 -7.13
N PRO A 187 -2.89 -13.30 -7.65
CA PRO A 187 -4.29 -13.05 -7.98
C PRO A 187 -5.10 -12.45 -6.81
N ALA A 188 -4.82 -12.88 -5.57
CA ALA A 188 -5.44 -12.32 -4.37
C ALA A 188 -5.09 -10.84 -4.11
N GLU A 189 -3.89 -10.41 -4.50
CA GLU A 189 -3.45 -9.00 -4.43
C GLU A 189 -3.96 -8.15 -5.59
N GLN A 190 -4.34 -8.77 -6.71
CA GLN A 190 -5.00 -8.10 -7.85
C GLN A 190 -6.47 -7.81 -7.57
N ILE A 191 -7.11 -8.59 -6.69
CA ILE A 191 -8.42 -8.26 -6.15
C ILE A 191 -8.24 -7.05 -5.24
N VAL A 192 -8.75 -5.90 -5.68
CA VAL A 192 -8.84 -4.70 -4.84
C VAL A 192 -9.64 -5.09 -3.60
N ARG A 193 -8.98 -5.12 -2.43
CA ARG A 193 -9.64 -5.34 -1.15
C ARG A 193 -10.79 -4.33 -1.02
N THR A 194 -12.02 -4.82 -1.05
CA THR A 194 -13.21 -3.98 -1.05
C THR A 194 -13.58 -3.55 0.37
N GLN A 195 -13.38 -4.43 1.35
CA GLN A 195 -13.74 -4.23 2.75
C GLN A 195 -12.86 -3.22 3.47
N SER A 196 -13.39 -2.57 4.51
CA SER A 196 -12.60 -1.69 5.37
C SER A 196 -11.60 -2.46 6.23
N LEU A 197 -10.53 -1.79 6.67
CA LEU A 197 -9.55 -2.40 7.57
C LEU A 197 -10.21 -2.87 8.87
N GLN A 198 -11.20 -2.14 9.40
CA GLN A 198 -11.94 -2.59 10.57
C GLN A 198 -12.76 -3.85 10.30
N ALA A 199 -13.39 -3.98 9.13
CA ALA A 199 -14.12 -5.18 8.76
C ALA A 199 -13.18 -6.38 8.62
N GLU A 200 -12.04 -6.21 7.93
CA GLU A 200 -11.03 -7.26 7.80
C GLU A 200 -10.47 -7.70 9.17
N LEU A 201 -10.21 -6.75 10.08
CA LEU A 201 -9.77 -7.05 11.44
C LEU A 201 -10.84 -7.86 12.19
N ILE A 202 -12.12 -7.51 12.08
CA ILE A 202 -13.20 -8.28 12.69
C ILE A 202 -13.27 -9.70 12.14
N GLU A 203 -13.12 -9.88 10.82
CA GLU A 203 -13.17 -11.20 10.17
C GLU A 203 -12.07 -12.15 10.69
N ILE A 204 -10.89 -11.61 11.00
CA ILE A 204 -9.79 -12.36 11.61
C ILE A 204 -9.83 -12.35 13.15
N ASN A 205 -10.95 -11.94 13.74
CA ASN A 205 -11.19 -11.85 15.18
C ASN A 205 -10.21 -10.93 15.95
N GLU A 206 -9.76 -9.87 15.30
CA GLU A 206 -8.88 -8.83 15.87
C GLU A 206 -9.65 -7.60 16.35
N LEU A 207 -8.97 -6.76 17.13
CA LEU A 207 -9.52 -5.50 17.64
C LEU A 207 -9.79 -4.52 16.49
N PRO A 208 -11.00 -3.92 16.40
CA PRO A 208 -11.27 -2.92 15.37
C PRO A 208 -10.46 -1.65 15.66
N ILE A 209 -9.73 -1.14 14.67
CA ILE A 209 -8.90 0.07 14.84
C ILE A 209 -9.28 1.11 13.81
N ARG A 210 -9.38 2.36 14.24
CA ARG A 210 -9.66 3.50 13.35
C ARG A 210 -8.64 3.66 12.22
N ASN A 211 -9.16 3.84 11.01
CA ASN A 211 -8.37 4.02 9.79
C ASN A 211 -7.55 5.32 9.81
N ASP A 212 -8.00 6.34 10.53
CA ASP A 212 -7.38 7.66 10.58
C ASP A 212 -6.28 7.80 11.65
N LEU A 213 -5.99 6.73 12.41
CA LEU A 213 -4.81 6.67 13.28
C LEU A 213 -3.52 6.47 12.49
N LEU A 214 -3.60 5.91 11.28
CA LEU A 214 -2.44 5.76 10.42
C LEU A 214 -1.98 7.15 9.95
N PRO A 215 -0.74 7.58 10.28
CA PRO A 215 -0.27 8.92 9.95
C PRO A 215 -0.05 9.10 8.44
N MET A 216 0.07 7.98 7.71
CA MET A 216 0.31 7.97 6.28
C MET A 216 -0.89 8.51 5.50
N LYS A 217 -0.62 9.42 4.56
CA LYS A 217 -1.62 10.01 3.66
C LYS A 217 -2.75 10.78 4.37
N LYS A 218 -2.53 11.32 5.58
CA LYS A 218 -3.55 12.10 6.33
C LYS A 218 -4.13 13.27 5.52
N GLU A 219 -3.32 13.96 4.73
CA GLU A 219 -3.78 15.04 3.83
C GLU A 219 -4.60 14.51 2.64
N THR A 220 -4.17 13.39 2.04
CA THR A 220 -4.94 12.70 0.98
C THR A 220 -6.27 12.17 1.53
N LEU A 221 -6.29 11.70 2.78
CA LEU A 221 -7.49 11.26 3.50
C LEU A 221 -8.43 12.45 3.76
N HIS A 222 -7.91 13.60 4.15
CA HIS A 222 -8.69 14.83 4.28
C HIS A 222 -9.33 15.22 2.95
N LYS A 223 -8.57 15.23 1.85
CA LYS A 223 -9.08 15.50 0.49
C LYS A 223 -10.19 14.51 0.09
N ARG A 224 -10.07 13.24 0.48
CA ARG A 224 -11.09 12.19 0.23
C ARG A 224 -12.35 12.34 1.09
N ASN A 225 -12.22 12.68 2.36
CA ASN A 225 -13.37 13.00 3.22
C ASN A 225 -14.14 14.21 2.68
N THR A 226 -13.42 15.19 2.10
CA THR A 226 -14.04 16.26 1.33
C THR A 226 -14.80 15.70 0.12
N ARG A 227 -14.22 14.80 -0.69
CA ARG A 227 -14.91 14.08 -1.78
C ARG A 227 -16.20 13.37 -1.34
N ASN A 228 -16.18 12.57 -0.29
CA ASN A 228 -17.37 11.87 0.18
C ASN A 228 -18.43 12.83 0.73
N SER A 229 -17.99 13.91 1.40
CA SER A 229 -18.88 14.97 1.86
C SER A 229 -19.52 15.72 0.68
N LEU A 230 -18.80 15.91 -0.43
CA LEU A 230 -19.31 16.49 -1.67
C LEU A 230 -20.37 15.57 -2.31
N ILE A 231 -20.05 14.30 -2.52
CA ILE A 231 -20.98 13.30 -3.08
C ILE A 231 -22.25 13.20 -2.22
N SER A 232 -22.09 13.07 -0.90
CA SER A 232 -23.19 12.99 0.06
C SER A 232 -24.05 14.27 0.04
N ALA A 233 -23.43 15.46 0.03
CA ALA A 233 -24.17 16.71 -0.02
C ALA A 233 -25.01 16.82 -1.31
N MET A 234 -24.49 16.32 -2.42
CA MET A 234 -25.15 16.36 -3.71
C MET A 234 -26.25 15.31 -3.89
N THR A 235 -26.50 14.45 -2.89
CA THR A 235 -27.71 13.62 -2.84
C THR A 235 -28.98 14.45 -2.57
N SER A 236 -28.85 15.63 -1.96
CA SER A 236 -29.97 16.54 -1.68
C SER A 236 -30.46 17.27 -2.94
N PRO A 237 -31.75 17.14 -3.34
CA PRO A 237 -32.31 17.84 -4.50
C PRO A 237 -32.22 19.37 -4.39
N THR A 238 -32.54 19.92 -3.22
CA THR A 238 -32.48 21.36 -2.96
C THR A 238 -31.04 21.88 -3.07
N LEU A 239 -30.06 21.15 -2.53
CA LEU A 239 -28.66 21.56 -2.60
C LEU A 239 -28.15 21.57 -4.05
N ARG A 240 -28.53 20.55 -4.85
CA ARG A 240 -28.21 20.50 -6.29
C ARG A 240 -28.82 21.66 -7.05
N ALA A 241 -30.09 21.97 -6.79
CA ALA A 241 -30.79 23.06 -7.47
C ALA A 241 -30.14 24.42 -7.15
N VAL A 242 -29.83 24.68 -5.88
CA VAL A 242 -29.10 25.89 -5.46
C VAL A 242 -27.74 25.99 -6.13
N TYR A 243 -26.98 24.89 -6.16
CA TYR A 243 -25.66 24.87 -6.79
C TYR A 243 -25.73 25.12 -8.30
N ALA A 244 -26.67 24.48 -9.01
CA ALA A 244 -26.89 24.67 -10.43
C ALA A 244 -27.28 26.11 -10.78
N THR A 245 -28.17 26.71 -9.99
CA THR A 245 -28.59 28.12 -10.16
C THR A 245 -27.41 29.09 -10.01
N ILE A 246 -26.47 28.81 -9.11
CA ILE A 246 -25.24 29.61 -8.95
C ILE A 246 -24.28 29.40 -10.14
N ILE A 247 -24.13 28.17 -10.64
CA ILE A 247 -23.37 27.89 -11.87
C ILE A 247 -23.94 28.67 -13.07
N LEU A 248 -25.27 28.74 -13.16
CA LEU A 248 -25.98 29.45 -14.22
C LEU A 248 -25.96 30.98 -14.05
N GLY A 249 -25.30 31.50 -13.02
CA GLY A 249 -24.98 32.92 -12.88
C GLY A 249 -25.73 33.68 -11.81
N ALA A 250 -26.49 33.02 -10.92
CA ALA A 250 -27.09 33.69 -9.77
C ALA A 250 -26.03 34.10 -8.73
N LYS A 251 -25.99 35.38 -8.39
CA LYS A 251 -24.93 36.01 -7.61
C LYS A 251 -25.25 36.17 -6.12
N ASN A 252 -26.51 36.07 -5.74
CA ASN A 252 -26.96 36.32 -4.37
C ASN A 252 -28.22 35.50 -4.00
N LEU A 253 -28.55 35.51 -2.71
CA LEU A 253 -29.70 34.77 -2.14
C LEU A 253 -31.03 35.11 -2.84
N SER A 254 -31.25 36.40 -3.15
CA SER A 254 -32.49 36.87 -3.78
C SER A 254 -32.65 36.36 -5.21
N GLU A 255 -31.55 36.21 -5.95
CA GLU A 255 -31.56 35.62 -7.29
C GLU A 255 -31.77 34.11 -7.24
N VAL A 256 -31.15 33.41 -6.28
CA VAL A 256 -31.37 31.96 -6.12
C VAL A 256 -32.82 31.65 -5.76
N LEU A 257 -33.45 32.48 -4.92
CA LEU A 257 -34.86 32.38 -4.52
C LEU A 257 -35.84 32.49 -5.71
N LYS A 258 -35.44 33.12 -6.83
CA LYS A 258 -36.30 33.23 -8.02
C LYS A 258 -36.37 31.95 -8.84
N HIS A 259 -35.40 31.04 -8.65
CA HIS A 259 -35.18 29.89 -9.52
C HIS A 259 -35.22 28.55 -8.79
N VAL A 260 -35.23 28.55 -7.45
CA VAL A 260 -35.32 27.34 -6.62
C VAL A 260 -36.58 27.40 -5.78
N ASP A 261 -37.45 26.43 -5.96
CA ASP A 261 -38.70 26.28 -5.19
C ASP A 261 -38.40 25.73 -3.78
N SER A 262 -37.99 26.62 -2.89
CA SER A 262 -37.71 26.32 -1.48
C SER A 262 -37.71 27.61 -0.65
N ASP A 263 -37.92 27.50 0.66
CA ASP A 263 -37.92 28.68 1.52
C ASP A 263 -36.51 29.28 1.71
N ALA A 264 -36.48 30.57 2.05
CA ALA A 264 -35.24 31.33 2.21
C ALA A 264 -34.30 30.74 3.27
N LYS A 265 -34.83 30.08 4.31
CA LYS A 265 -34.02 29.48 5.38
C LYS A 265 -33.30 28.23 4.88
N ASN A 266 -33.98 27.39 4.09
CA ASN A 266 -33.42 26.18 3.49
C ASN A 266 -32.43 26.50 2.38
N ILE A 267 -32.69 27.52 1.57
CA ILE A 267 -31.73 28.00 0.56
C ILE A 267 -30.50 28.60 1.24
N HIS A 268 -30.67 29.42 2.28
CA HIS A 268 -29.54 29.98 3.03
C HIS A 268 -28.67 28.88 3.68
N LYS A 269 -29.30 27.85 4.27
CA LYS A 269 -28.60 26.68 4.81
C LYS A 269 -27.85 25.91 3.72
N SER A 270 -28.43 25.81 2.53
CA SER A 270 -27.81 25.16 1.37
C SER A 270 -26.61 25.94 0.85
N ILE A 271 -26.69 27.26 0.74
CA ILE A 271 -25.58 28.15 0.36
C ILE A 271 -24.44 28.02 1.37
N ASN A 272 -24.72 28.09 2.68
CA ASN A 272 -23.69 27.92 3.72
C ASN A 272 -23.04 26.54 3.66
N ARG A 273 -23.82 25.50 3.39
CA ARG A 273 -23.27 24.15 3.20
C ARG A 273 -22.37 24.07 1.97
N LEU A 274 -22.74 24.69 0.85
CA LEU A 274 -21.91 24.73 -0.37
C LEU A 274 -20.62 25.55 -0.17
N LEU A 275 -20.67 26.66 0.57
CA LEU A 275 -19.51 27.45 0.97
C LEU A 275 -18.55 26.64 1.85
N ASN A 276 -19.08 25.95 2.87
CA ASN A 276 -18.28 25.10 3.76
C ASN A 276 -17.62 23.92 3.03
N LEU A 277 -18.27 23.41 1.98
CA LEU A 277 -17.74 22.38 1.11
C LEU A 277 -16.74 22.92 0.07
N GLY A 278 -16.61 24.25 -0.05
CA GLY A 278 -15.74 24.91 -1.03
C GLY A 278 -16.23 24.82 -2.48
N LEU A 279 -17.46 24.36 -2.71
CA LEU A 279 -18.07 24.24 -4.05
C LEU A 279 -18.39 25.60 -4.66
N ILE A 280 -18.68 26.57 -3.80
CA ILE A 280 -18.87 27.96 -4.17
C ILE A 280 -17.99 28.84 -3.29
N HIS A 281 -17.69 30.04 -3.76
CA HIS A 281 -17.02 31.08 -2.99
C HIS A 281 -17.75 32.41 -3.18
N ASN A 282 -17.62 33.27 -2.19
CA ASN A 282 -18.16 34.62 -2.28
C ASN A 282 -17.05 35.57 -2.77
N THR A 283 -17.33 36.34 -3.80
CA THR A 283 -16.43 37.35 -4.38
C THR A 283 -17.06 38.73 -4.29
N THR A 284 -16.31 39.75 -4.69
CA THR A 284 -16.84 41.11 -4.88
C THR A 284 -17.96 41.17 -5.92
N GLU A 285 -18.04 40.18 -6.81
CA GLU A 285 -19.09 40.06 -7.84
C GLU A 285 -20.24 39.11 -7.43
N GLY A 286 -20.22 38.59 -6.20
CA GLY A 286 -21.21 37.65 -5.66
C GLY A 286 -20.74 36.19 -5.63
N LEU A 287 -21.70 35.28 -5.47
CA LEU A 287 -21.47 33.84 -5.41
C LEU A 287 -20.98 33.29 -6.75
N GLN A 288 -19.89 32.53 -6.73
CA GLN A 288 -19.31 31.87 -7.91
C GLN A 288 -18.99 30.40 -7.60
N ALA A 289 -19.12 29.53 -8.60
CA ALA A 289 -18.81 28.11 -8.47
C ALA A 289 -17.32 27.81 -8.72
N ARG A 290 -16.74 26.86 -7.96
CA ARG A 290 -15.38 26.34 -8.17
C ARG A 290 -15.44 25.01 -8.90
N ASN A 291 -14.86 24.93 -10.10
CA ASN A 291 -14.84 23.70 -10.91
C ASN A 291 -13.70 22.73 -10.55
N THR A 292 -12.67 23.21 -9.85
CA THR A 292 -11.46 22.44 -9.53
C THR A 292 -11.70 21.24 -8.61
N LEU A 293 -12.79 21.24 -7.83
CA LEU A 293 -13.11 20.15 -6.91
C LEU A 293 -13.69 18.93 -7.62
N TRP A 294 -14.36 19.12 -8.76
CA TRP A 294 -14.95 18.01 -9.53
C TRP A 294 -13.90 17.20 -10.29
N GLN A 295 -12.85 17.86 -10.78
CA GLN A 295 -11.71 17.20 -11.46
C GLN A 295 -10.93 16.27 -10.51
N ALA A 296 -11.00 16.49 -9.20
CA ALA A 296 -10.34 15.65 -8.19
C ALA A 296 -11.09 14.34 -7.88
N LEU A 297 -12.22 14.05 -8.55
CA LEU A 297 -13.10 12.91 -8.28
C LEU A 297 -12.91 11.71 -9.22
N GLU A 298 -11.94 11.72 -10.14
CA GLU A 298 -11.80 10.68 -11.18
C GLU A 298 -11.10 9.37 -10.75
N GLU A 299 -10.69 9.22 -9.48
CA GLU A 299 -10.10 7.94 -9.03
C GLU A 299 -11.18 6.85 -8.86
N LYS A 300 -11.03 5.74 -9.60
CA LYS A 300 -12.01 4.65 -9.77
C LYS A 300 -11.77 3.38 -8.93
N ASN A 301 -10.63 3.26 -8.26
CA ASN A 301 -10.30 2.07 -7.46
C ASN A 301 -10.04 2.46 -6.00
N GLU A 302 -11.12 2.58 -5.22
CA GLU A 302 -11.04 2.91 -3.81
C GLU A 302 -11.64 1.80 -2.94
N ARG A 303 -10.80 1.22 -2.09
CA ARG A 303 -11.21 0.38 -0.96
C ARG A 303 -12.16 1.14 -0.04
N GLU A 304 -13.22 0.52 0.45
CA GLU A 304 -14.07 1.14 1.49
C GLU A 304 -13.21 1.38 2.72
N ARG A 305 -13.19 2.61 3.24
CA ARG A 305 -12.40 2.99 4.42
C ARG A 305 -13.28 3.51 5.54
N GLU A 306 -14.55 3.14 5.54
CA GLU A 306 -15.46 3.53 6.61
C GLU A 306 -15.05 2.81 7.91
N ASN A 307 -14.85 3.62 8.96
CA ASN A 307 -14.76 3.11 10.32
C ASN A 307 -16.12 2.53 10.71
N LEU A 308 -16.14 1.59 11.65
CA LEU A 308 -17.40 1.15 12.25
C LEU A 308 -18.13 2.35 12.84
N SER A 309 -19.44 2.41 12.62
CA SER A 309 -20.30 3.41 13.24
C SER A 309 -20.33 3.20 14.76
N ASN A 310 -20.65 4.26 15.50
CA ASN A 310 -20.83 4.17 16.96
C ASN A 310 -21.84 3.06 17.32
N ARG A 311 -22.90 2.85 16.53
CA ARG A 311 -23.88 1.78 16.79
C ARG A 311 -23.28 0.38 16.64
N GLN A 312 -22.40 0.18 15.66
CA GLN A 312 -21.72 -1.11 15.45
C GLN A 312 -20.75 -1.40 16.60
N LEU A 313 -19.96 -0.40 17.03
CA LEU A 313 -19.02 -0.52 18.16
C LEU A 313 -19.71 -0.80 19.51
N GLU A 314 -20.98 -0.44 19.66
CA GLU A 314 -21.76 -0.57 20.89
C GLU A 314 -22.56 -1.88 20.98
N THR A 315 -22.36 -2.80 20.03
CA THR A 315 -22.90 -4.17 20.14
C THR A 315 -22.17 -4.96 21.23
N GLU A 316 -22.83 -5.94 21.85
CA GLU A 316 -22.22 -6.70 22.95
C GLU A 316 -20.93 -7.45 22.52
N ASP A 317 -20.91 -8.00 21.29
CA ASP A 317 -19.71 -8.63 20.73
C ASP A 317 -18.55 -7.64 20.61
N MET A 318 -18.81 -6.46 20.03
CA MET A 318 -17.77 -5.44 19.87
C MET A 318 -17.32 -4.86 21.20
N LEU A 319 -18.23 -4.63 22.16
CA LEU A 319 -17.86 -4.15 23.49
C LEU A 319 -17.00 -5.18 24.25
N THR A 320 -17.30 -6.47 24.09
CA THR A 320 -16.49 -7.56 24.65
C THR A 320 -15.07 -7.53 24.07
N LYS A 321 -14.95 -7.44 22.75
CA LYS A 321 -13.64 -7.30 22.08
C LYS A 321 -12.90 -6.04 22.53
N ILE A 322 -13.56 -4.89 22.52
CA ILE A 322 -12.96 -3.60 22.95
C ILE A 322 -12.49 -3.67 24.41
N ALA A 323 -13.22 -4.38 25.28
CA ALA A 323 -12.80 -4.57 26.67
C ALA A 323 -11.46 -5.30 26.79
N GLU A 324 -11.08 -6.14 25.82
CA GLU A 324 -9.79 -6.84 25.78
C GLU A 324 -8.59 -5.91 25.69
N ALA A 325 -8.76 -4.69 25.19
CA ALA A 325 -7.73 -3.65 25.23
C ALA A 325 -7.39 -3.18 26.66
N PHE A 326 -8.22 -3.54 27.65
CA PHE A 326 -7.98 -3.26 29.06
C PHE A 326 -7.52 -4.53 29.78
N GLN A 327 -6.40 -4.41 30.50
CA GLN A 327 -5.87 -5.49 31.32
C GLN A 327 -6.75 -5.72 32.55
N MET A 328 -6.99 -6.99 32.86
CA MET A 328 -7.66 -7.37 34.10
C MET A 328 -6.85 -6.89 35.31
N LYS A 329 -7.55 -6.42 36.35
CA LYS A 329 -7.01 -5.91 37.63
C LYS A 329 -6.21 -4.60 37.55
N LYS A 330 -5.81 -4.13 36.36
CA LYS A 330 -5.17 -2.81 36.21
C LYS A 330 -6.17 -1.68 36.45
N ILE A 331 -5.70 -0.65 37.13
CA ILE A 331 -6.45 0.57 37.41
C ILE A 331 -5.97 1.65 36.44
N TYR A 332 -6.90 2.20 35.68
CA TYR A 332 -6.64 3.23 34.68
C TYR A 332 -7.15 4.58 35.17
N SER A 333 -6.39 5.64 34.90
CA SER A 333 -6.89 7.00 34.99
C SER A 333 -7.90 7.28 33.87
N GLU A 334 -8.74 8.30 34.07
CA GLU A 334 -9.67 8.75 33.04
C GLU A 334 -9.00 9.08 31.70
N THR A 335 -7.81 9.69 31.75
CA THR A 335 -7.01 10.03 30.56
C THR A 335 -6.54 8.79 29.82
N GLU A 336 -6.10 7.74 30.52
CA GLU A 336 -5.67 6.49 29.89
C GLU A 336 -6.84 5.78 29.22
N VAL A 337 -8.00 5.70 29.89
CA VAL A 337 -9.20 5.09 29.29
C VAL A 337 -9.65 5.87 28.06
N SER A 338 -9.67 7.20 28.12
CA SER A 338 -10.00 8.02 26.95
C SER A 338 -9.02 7.82 25.80
N LYS A 339 -7.72 7.66 26.07
CA LYS A 339 -6.73 7.34 25.04
C LYS A 339 -7.00 6.00 24.37
N ILE A 340 -7.32 4.97 25.17
CA ILE A 340 -7.67 3.64 24.65
C ILE A 340 -8.97 3.70 23.84
N CYS A 341 -10.03 4.31 24.37
CA CYS A 341 -11.31 4.47 23.66
C CYS A 341 -11.17 5.24 22.33
N ASN A 342 -10.24 6.20 22.26
CA ASN A 342 -9.97 6.98 21.05
C ASN A 342 -9.37 6.13 19.91
N LEU A 343 -8.88 4.92 20.19
CA LEU A 343 -8.44 3.98 19.15
C LEU A 343 -9.60 3.49 18.28
N PHE A 344 -10.81 3.45 18.83
CA PHE A 344 -11.99 2.82 18.23
C PHE A 344 -12.96 3.85 17.64
N THR A 345 -13.14 5.00 18.29
CA THR A 345 -14.05 6.08 17.83
C THR A 345 -13.52 7.47 18.17
N VAL A 346 -13.92 8.46 17.38
CA VAL A 346 -13.72 9.90 17.70
C VAL A 346 -14.49 10.31 18.95
N ASP A 347 -15.65 9.70 19.19
CA ASP A 347 -16.49 9.95 20.36
C ASP A 347 -16.10 9.01 21.51
N PHE A 348 -14.82 9.06 21.89
CA PHE A 348 -14.24 8.19 22.91
C PHE A 348 -14.92 8.39 24.28
N ALA A 349 -15.48 9.56 24.54
CA ALA A 349 -16.21 9.87 25.77
C ALA A 349 -17.55 9.12 25.84
N ARG A 350 -18.25 8.98 24.71
CA ARG A 350 -19.44 8.12 24.60
C ARG A 350 -19.08 6.66 24.77
N LEU A 351 -18.13 6.13 24.00
CA LEU A 351 -17.72 4.72 24.10
C LEU A 351 -17.30 4.34 25.52
N ARG A 352 -16.53 5.21 26.18
CA ARG A 352 -16.15 5.04 27.59
C ARG A 352 -17.36 4.94 28.53
N ARG A 353 -18.42 5.73 28.32
CA ARG A 353 -19.66 5.65 29.11
C ARG A 353 -20.39 4.34 28.83
N THR A 354 -20.53 3.97 27.55
CA THR A 354 -21.18 2.73 27.15
C THR A 354 -20.51 1.50 27.76
N LEU A 355 -19.16 1.46 27.80
CA LEU A 355 -18.41 0.38 28.45
C LEU A 355 -18.67 0.28 29.97
N VAL A 356 -18.94 1.40 30.64
CA VAL A 356 -19.31 1.41 32.07
C VAL A 356 -20.76 0.99 32.28
N GLU A 357 -21.67 1.54 31.48
CA GLU A 357 -23.11 1.27 31.57
C GLU A 357 -23.43 -0.20 31.29
N ASN A 358 -22.68 -0.85 30.38
CA ASN A 358 -22.82 -2.27 30.06
C ASN A 358 -21.94 -3.18 30.94
N GLY A 359 -21.30 -2.65 31.99
CA GLY A 359 -20.60 -3.45 33.00
C GLY A 359 -19.23 -4.01 32.59
N PHE A 360 -18.67 -3.61 31.45
CA PHE A 360 -17.31 -3.99 31.05
C PHE A 360 -16.25 -3.26 31.87
N LEU A 361 -16.51 -2.01 32.24
CA LEU A 361 -15.63 -1.19 33.10
C LEU A 361 -16.34 -0.72 34.38
N LYS A 362 -15.66 -0.78 35.53
CA LYS A 362 -16.07 -0.14 36.78
C LYS A 362 -15.45 1.24 36.89
N ARG A 363 -16.23 2.27 37.22
CA ARG A 363 -15.72 3.60 37.57
C ARG A 363 -15.78 3.84 39.09
N TYR A 364 -14.69 4.31 39.68
CA TYR A 364 -14.64 4.76 41.09
C TYR A 364 -13.65 5.93 41.23
N ALA A 365 -14.08 7.06 41.80
CA ALA A 365 -13.24 8.24 42.03
C ALA A 365 -12.37 8.64 40.80
N SER A 366 -12.98 8.70 39.61
CA SER A 366 -12.33 9.00 38.32
C SER A 366 -11.24 7.99 37.88
N LYS A 367 -11.23 6.80 38.48
CA LYS A 367 -10.44 5.64 38.06
C LYS A 367 -11.35 4.57 37.46
N TYR A 368 -10.78 3.76 36.58
CA TYR A 368 -11.48 2.74 35.82
C TYR A 368 -10.79 1.40 35.95
N GLN A 369 -11.55 0.31 35.94
CA GLN A 369 -11.02 -1.05 35.98
C GLN A 369 -11.91 -1.97 35.17
N ARG A 370 -11.32 -2.86 34.38
CA ARG A 370 -12.05 -3.90 33.65
C ARG A 370 -12.66 -4.93 34.59
N ILE A 371 -13.90 -5.33 34.33
CA ILE A 371 -14.65 -6.33 35.11
C ILE A 371 -14.94 -7.59 34.28
N ARG A 372 -15.26 -7.42 32.99
CA ARG A 372 -15.57 -8.49 32.03
C ARG A 372 -14.65 -8.38 30.83
#